data_AF-A0A353R7T5-F1
#
_entry.id   AF-A0A353R7T5-F1
#
_cell.length_a   1.000
_cell.length_b   1.000
_cell.length_c   1.000
_cell.angle_alpha   90.00
_cell.angle_beta   90.00
_cell.angle_gamma   90.00
#
_symmetry.space_group_name_H-M   'P 1'
#
loop_
_entity.id
_entity.type
_entity.pdbx_description
1 polymer ?
#
loop_
_entity_poly.entity_id
_entity_poly.type
_entity_poly.pdbx_seq_one_letter_code
_entity_poly.pdbx_strand_id
1 'polypeptide(L)' 'MQKHEIYLVTGATGHLGFTIVSQLVADGRKVRALVLPGDVLGSCLPPQVEIFYGNVLDPSSLEAFFCVSP' A
#
# COMPACT_ATOMS: atom_id res chain seq x y z
N MET A 1 -0.81 -25.43 6.03
CA MET A 1 -1.24 -24.49 4.97
C MET A 1 -0.41 -23.23 5.10
N GLN A 2 0.25 -22.76 4.04
CA GLN A 2 0.88 -21.44 4.07
C GLN A 2 -0.19 -20.37 3.89
N LYS A 3 -0.26 -19.43 4.84
CA LYS A 3 -1.17 -18.30 4.82
C LYS A 3 -0.61 -17.26 3.84
N HIS A 4 -1.35 -16.95 2.79
CA HIS A 4 -0.98 -15.85 1.90
C HIS A 4 -1.49 -14.56 2.52
N GLU A 5 -0.56 -13.72 2.97
CA GLU A 5 -0.87 -12.42 3.60
C GLU A 5 -0.55 -11.30 2.61
N ILE A 6 -1.47 -10.33 2.51
CA ILE A 6 -1.25 -9.06 1.82
C ILE A 6 -1.32 -7.95 2.87
N TYR A 7 -0.29 -7.12 2.91
CA TYR A 7 -0.20 -5.99 3.83
C TYR A 7 -0.74 -4.75 3.13
N LEU A 8 -1.84 -4.21 3.64
CA LEU A 8 -2.46 -2.97 3.17
C LEU A 8 -1.93 -1.82 4.03
N VAL A 9 -1.19 -0.87 3.43
CA VAL A 9 -0.56 0.24 4.16
C VAL A 9 -1.11 1.59 3.68
N THR A 10 -1.69 2.36 4.60
CA THR A 10 -2.07 3.76 4.38
C THR A 10 -0.95 4.69 4.81
N GLY A 11 -0.87 5.90 4.22
CA GLY A 11 0.19 6.85 4.56
C GLY A 11 1.58 6.37 4.13
N ALA A 12 1.64 5.48 3.14
CA ALA A 12 2.85 4.83 2.64
C ALA A 12 3.90 5.82 2.12
N THR A 13 3.47 6.99 1.63
CA THR A 13 4.36 8.05 1.14
C THR A 13 4.92 8.94 2.25
N GLY A 14 4.39 8.83 3.47
CA GLY A 14 4.91 9.53 4.66
C GLY A 14 6.15 8.84 5.23
N HIS A 15 6.87 9.54 6.11
CA HIS A 15 8.15 9.06 6.67
C HIS A 15 8.06 7.65 7.30
N LEU A 16 7.09 7.43 8.21
CA LEU A 16 6.93 6.14 8.88
C LEU A 16 6.37 5.06 7.95
N GLY A 17 5.36 5.42 7.14
CA GLY A 17 4.74 4.49 6.20
C GLY A 17 5.75 3.96 5.19
N PHE A 18 6.63 4.83 4.69
CA PHE A 18 7.68 4.46 3.75
C PHE A 18 8.66 3.45 4.36
N THR A 19 9.09 3.67 5.61
CA THR A 19 9.97 2.72 6.32
C THR A 19 9.30 1.36 6.50
N ILE A 20 8.03 1.34 6.91
CA ILE A 20 7.26 0.11 7.08
C ILE A 20 7.15 -0.65 5.75
N VAL A 21 6.75 0.05 4.68
CA VAL A 21 6.63 -0.53 3.33
C VAL A 21 7.96 -1.10 2.86
N SER A 22 9.05 -0.36 3.03
CA SER A 22 10.40 -0.80 2.63
C SER A 22 10.82 -2.06 3.37
N GLN A 23 10.55 -2.15 4.68
CA GLN A 23 10.87 -3.35 5.46
C GLN A 23 10.02 -4.55 5.06
N LEU A 24 8.71 -4.37 4.86
CA LEU A 24 7.82 -5.44 4.40
C LEU A 24 8.26 -6.00 3.04
N VAL A 25 8.65 -5.12 2.11
CA VAL A 25 9.19 -5.52 0.80
C VAL A 25 10.51 -6.26 0.95
N ALA A 26 11.43 -5.78 1.79
CA ALA A 26 12.70 -6.44 2.07
C ALA A 26 12.52 -7.86 2.65
N ASP A 27 11.48 -8.06 3.44
CA ASP A 27 11.09 -9.35 4.02
C ASP A 27 10.32 -10.26 3.03
N GLY A 28 10.18 -9.85 1.76
CA GLY A 28 9.49 -10.61 0.73
C GLY A 28 7.97 -10.64 0.88
N ARG A 29 7.38 -9.71 1.64
CA ARG A 29 5.92 -9.63 1.83
C ARG A 29 5.26 -8.92 0.65
N LYS A 30 4.01 -9.30 0.35
CA LYS A 30 3.17 -8.58 -0.62
C LYS A 30 2.58 -7.34 0.05
N VAL A 31 2.76 -6.19 -0.58
CA VAL A 31 2.33 -4.90 -0.04
C VAL A 31 1.48 -4.15 -1.06
N ARG A 32 0.34 -3.61 -0.61
CA ARG A 32 -0.41 -2.58 -1.31
C ARG A 32 -0.32 -1.27 -0.53
N ALA A 33 0.00 -0.19 -1.22
CA ALA A 33 0.03 1.14 -0.64
C ALA A 33 -1.19 1.94 -1.09
N LEU A 34 -1.88 2.57 -0.14
CA LEU A 34 -2.86 3.61 -0.44
C LEU A 34 -2.13 4.96 -0.50
N VAL A 35 -2.22 5.61 -1.65
CA VAL A 35 -1.59 6.90 -1.95
C VAL A 35 -2.68 7.94 -2.22
N LEU A 36 -2.51 9.16 -1.72
CA LEU A 36 -3.47 10.22 -2.01
C LEU A 36 -3.45 10.58 -3.51
N PRO A 37 -4.61 10.82 -4.14
CA PRO A 37 -4.64 11.30 -5.53
C PRO A 37 -3.80 12.58 -5.69
N GLY A 38 -2.84 12.56 -6.63
CA GLY A 38 -1.93 13.68 -6.89
C GLY A 38 -0.68 13.72 -6.03
N ASP A 39 -0.50 12.80 -5.08
CA ASP A 39 0.75 12.69 -4.31
C ASP A 39 1.88 12.12 -5.17
N VAL A 40 2.82 13.00 -5.55
CA VAL A 40 3.97 12.66 -6.41
C VAL A 40 4.93 11.68 -5.75
N LEU A 41 4.94 11.59 -4.42
CA LEU A 41 5.81 10.69 -3.67
C LEU A 41 5.40 9.22 -3.79
N GLY A 42 4.21 8.93 -4.34
CA GLY A 42 3.83 7.57 -4.71
C GLY A 42 4.85 6.92 -5.65
N SER A 43 5.47 7.70 -6.53
CA SER A 43 6.53 7.24 -7.44
C SER A 43 7.85 6.87 -6.74
N CYS A 44 8.04 7.28 -5.48
CA CYS A 44 9.22 6.97 -4.69
C CYS A 44 9.13 5.62 -3.97
N LEU A 45 7.93 5.02 -3.89
CA LEU A 45 7.74 3.72 -3.25
C LEU A 45 8.51 2.61 -3.99
N PRO A 46 8.94 1.54 -3.29
CA PRO A 46 9.59 0.41 -3.93
C PRO A 46 8.75 -0.16 -5.09
N PRO A 47 9.36 -0.56 -6.21
CA PRO A 47 8.63 -1.01 -7.40
C PRO A 47 7.82 -2.29 -7.20
N GLN A 48 8.07 -3.04 -6.12
CA GLN A 48 7.33 -4.23 -5.72
C GLN A 48 5.97 -3.91 -5.07
N VAL A 49 5.75 -2.65 -4.69
CA VAL A 49 4.52 -2.21 -4.01
C VAL A 49 3.44 -1.95 -5.05
N GLU A 50 2.27 -2.55 -4.85
CA GLU A 50 1.10 -2.26 -5.68
C GLU A 50 0.43 -0.97 -5.17
N ILE A 51 0.37 0.05 -6.01
CA ILE A 51 -0.15 1.37 -5.63
C ILE A 51 -1.63 1.48 -5.97
N PHE A 52 -2.43 1.86 -4.99
CA PHE A 52 -3.82 2.27 -5.16
C PHE A 52 -3.97 3.73 -4.76
N TYR A 53 -4.73 4.49 -5.55
CA TYR A 53 -5.07 5.87 -5.21
C TYR A 53 -6.40 5.94 -4.48
N GLY A 54 -6.44 6.66 -3.37
CA GLY A 54 -7.66 6.87 -2.61
C GLY A 54 -7.44 7.70 -1.35
N ASN A 55 -8.53 7.98 -0.64
CA ASN A 55 -8.54 8.77 0.58
C ASN A 55 -9.22 7.98 1.69
N VAL A 56 -8.57 7.82 2.83
CA VAL A 56 -9.12 7.11 4.00
C VAL A 56 -10.41 7.74 4.54
N LEU A 57 -10.67 9.01 4.23
CA LEU A 57 -11.89 9.72 4.59
C LEU A 57 -13.05 9.47 3.61
N ASP A 58 -12.79 8.84 2.47
CA ASP A 58 -13.79 8.51 1.44
C ASP A 58 -13.85 6.98 1.23
N PRO A 59 -14.80 6.29 1.87
CA PRO A 59 -14.95 4.84 1.77
C PRO A 59 -15.07 4.32 0.33
N SER A 60 -15.70 5.07 -0.57
CA SER A 60 -15.89 4.64 -1.97
C SER A 60 -14.57 4.54 -2.71
N SER A 61 -13.61 5.41 -2.39
CA SER A 61 -12.26 5.38 -2.97
C SER A 61 -11.42 4.18 -2.50
N LEU A 62 -11.85 3.46 -1.46
CA LEU A 62 -11.10 2.35 -0.85
C LEU A 62 -11.50 0.98 -1.41
N GLU A 63 -12.56 0.89 -2.21
CA GLU A 63 -13.10 -0.39 -2.70
C GLU A 63 -12.04 -1.22 -3.42
N ALA A 64 -11.31 -0.61 -4.37
CA ALA A 64 -10.25 -1.28 -5.12
C ALA A 64 -9.08 -1.69 -4.21
N PHE A 65 -8.73 -0.86 -3.23
CA PHE A 65 -7.63 -1.12 -2.29
C PHE A 65 -7.90 -2.37 -1.44
N PHE A 66 -9.13 -2.54 -0.96
CA PHE A 66 -9.55 -3.70 -0.17
C PHE A 66 -9.96 -4.92 -1.00
N CYS A 67 -10.13 -4.79 -2.31
CA CYS A 67 -10.46 -5.92 -3.19
C CYS A 67 -9.26 -6.85 -3.36
N VAL A 68 -9.10 -7.80 -2.43
CA VAL A 68 -8.08 -8.85 -2.45
C VAL A 68 -8.73 -10.20 -2.75
N SER A 69 -8.15 -10.97 -3.67
CA SER A 69 -8.61 -12.34 -3.94
C SER A 69 -8.30 -13.25 -2.74
N PRO A 70 -9.18 -14.21 -2.39
CA PRO A 70 -8.95 -15.20 -1.33
C PRO A 70 -7.72 -16.08 -1.55
#